data_AF-A0A556U2F9-F1
#
_entry.id   AF-A0A556U2F9-F1
#
_cell.length_a   1.000
_cell.length_b   1.000
_cell.length_c   1.000
_cell.angle_alpha   90.00
_cell.angle_beta   90.00
_cell.angle_gamma   90.00
#
_symmetry.space_group_name_H-M   'P 1'
#
loop_
_entity.id
_entity.type
_entity.pdbx_description
1 polymer ?
#
loop_
_entity_poly.entity_id
_entity_poly.type
_entity_poly.pdbx_seq_one_letter_code
_entity_poly.pdbx_strand_id
1 'polypeptide(L)'
;MKTEVLTTVNFLTGLIRMTGLLTEDHLRHFSFFLKEALFEHYQNHWFPKAPCRGSGYRCLRINHKMDPLIGKAGRAIGISQEELLSLLPSELTVWVDPNEVSYRIGENGSTCVLYKSSTTCTKVSPDMTKVPALPKETTYLYARFNKITKITNKDFADFGTLKRIDLTGNLISEIEDGAFSKLEQLEELTLAENRLIKLPMLPPQLISLNANHNKLKTKGVRSTVLKKLPKLAYLYLGDNELEAIPPLPESLHVVHLHNNNITTMTDETFCKGNDTHYIRYKLQEVRLDGNPMILAQHPNSFICLRSLPIGLYK
;
A
#
# COMPACT_ATOMS: atom_id res chain seq x y z
N MET A 1 -0.12 -29.36 -5.28
CA MET A 1 0.79 -28.93 -6.37
C MET A 1 0.04 -28.28 -7.52
N LYS A 2 -0.97 -28.93 -8.12
CA LYS A 2 -1.64 -28.40 -9.32
C LYS A 2 -2.24 -27.00 -9.13
N THR A 3 -2.95 -26.80 -8.02
CA THR A 3 -3.60 -25.51 -7.73
C THR A 3 -2.57 -24.42 -7.48
N GLU A 4 -1.52 -24.72 -6.72
CA GLU A 4 -0.46 -23.77 -6.35
C GLU A 4 0.35 -23.32 -7.57
N VAL A 5 0.71 -24.26 -8.45
CA VAL A 5 1.36 -23.95 -9.73
C VAL A 5 0.45 -23.09 -10.60
N LEU A 6 -0.83 -23.44 -10.74
CA LEU A 6 -1.76 -22.69 -11.58
C LEU A 6 -2.00 -21.27 -11.04
N THR A 7 -2.14 -21.10 -9.73
CA THR A 7 -2.23 -19.79 -9.08
C THR A 7 -1.01 -18.93 -9.41
N THR A 8 0.19 -19.49 -9.29
CA THR A 8 1.46 -18.80 -9.57
C THR A 8 1.53 -18.36 -11.04
N VAL A 9 1.19 -19.25 -11.96
CA VAL A 9 1.18 -18.98 -13.40
C VAL A 9 0.18 -17.87 -13.75
N ASN A 10 -1.04 -17.94 -13.20
CA ASN A 10 -2.07 -16.94 -13.45
C ASN A 10 -1.68 -15.57 -12.88
N PHE A 11 -1.06 -15.53 -11.70
CA PHE A 11 -0.57 -14.29 -11.10
C PHE A 11 0.50 -13.62 -11.98
N LEU A 12 1.54 -14.35 -12.36
CA LEU A 12 2.63 -13.82 -13.20
C LEU A 12 2.13 -13.42 -14.60
N THR A 13 1.27 -14.22 -15.21
CA THR A 13 0.65 -13.88 -16.50
C THR A 13 -0.25 -12.66 -16.38
N GLY A 14 -0.96 -12.50 -15.26
CA GLY A 14 -1.76 -11.33 -14.96
C GLY A 14 -0.94 -10.05 -14.87
N LEU A 15 0.22 -10.09 -14.20
CA LEU A 15 1.15 -8.97 -14.15
C LEU A 15 1.62 -8.56 -15.56
N ILE A 16 2.01 -9.53 -16.39
CA ILE A 16 2.45 -9.26 -17.76
C ILE A 16 1.28 -8.72 -18.60
N ARG A 17 0.07 -9.28 -18.45
CA ARG A 17 -1.13 -8.80 -19.14
C ARG A 17 -1.42 -7.32 -18.85
N MET A 18 -1.25 -6.88 -17.60
CA MET A 18 -1.50 -5.49 -17.20
C MET A 18 -0.61 -4.47 -17.91
N THR A 19 0.54 -4.89 -18.45
CA THR A 19 1.39 -4.01 -19.25
C THR A 19 0.76 -3.62 -20.58
N GLY A 20 -0.15 -4.44 -21.11
CA GLY A 20 -0.72 -4.29 -22.45
C GLY A 20 0.27 -4.51 -23.59
N LEU A 21 1.51 -4.96 -23.30
CA LEU A 21 2.59 -5.07 -24.28
C LEU A 21 2.61 -6.43 -25.02
N LEU A 22 1.95 -7.45 -24.46
CA LEU A 22 1.86 -8.78 -25.08
C LEU A 22 0.43 -9.13 -25.50
N THR A 23 0.32 -9.92 -26.57
CA THR A 23 -0.97 -10.46 -27.04
C THR A 23 -1.45 -11.62 -26.18
N GLU A 24 -2.76 -11.92 -26.20
CA GLU A 24 -3.31 -13.06 -25.47
C GLU A 24 -2.73 -14.42 -25.91
N ASP A 25 -2.29 -14.56 -27.16
CA ASP A 25 -1.62 -15.78 -27.60
C ASP A 25 -0.22 -15.94 -27.00
N HIS A 26 0.56 -14.85 -26.88
CA HIS A 26 1.81 -14.86 -26.12
C HIS A 26 1.56 -15.23 -24.66
N LEU A 27 0.56 -14.62 -24.02
CA LEU A 27 0.22 -14.89 -22.61
C LEU A 27 -0.19 -16.35 -22.38
N ARG A 28 -0.96 -16.93 -23.31
CA ARG A 28 -1.35 -18.35 -23.28
C ARG A 28 -0.15 -19.28 -23.38
N HIS A 29 0.77 -19.02 -24.32
CA HIS A 29 1.97 -19.83 -24.47
C HIS A 29 2.94 -19.66 -23.29
N PHE A 30 3.14 -18.44 -22.80
CA PHE A 30 3.92 -18.18 -21.59
C PHE A 30 3.36 -18.97 -20.40
N SER A 31 2.04 -18.93 -20.22
CA SER A 31 1.35 -19.67 -19.15
C SER A 31 1.59 -21.17 -19.27
N PHE A 32 1.50 -21.72 -20.49
CA PHE A 32 1.75 -23.12 -20.75
C PHE A 32 3.18 -23.53 -20.38
N PHE A 33 4.18 -22.82 -20.90
CA PHE A 33 5.59 -23.18 -20.66
C PHE A 33 6.02 -22.99 -19.21
N LEU A 34 5.54 -21.93 -18.54
CA LEU A 34 5.82 -21.72 -17.12
C LEU A 34 5.21 -22.83 -16.27
N LYS A 35 3.97 -23.22 -16.56
CA LYS A 35 3.29 -24.31 -15.84
C LYS A 35 4.08 -25.61 -15.94
N GLU A 36 4.50 -26.01 -17.14
CA GLU A 36 5.31 -27.22 -17.36
C GLU A 36 6.65 -27.15 -16.62
N ALA A 37 7.36 -26.02 -16.71
CA ALA A 37 8.65 -25.83 -16.02
C ALA A 37 8.52 -25.93 -14.49
N LEU A 38 7.47 -25.38 -13.90
CA LEU A 38 7.23 -25.45 -12.46
C LEU A 38 6.88 -26.88 -12.00
N PHE A 39 6.04 -27.60 -12.76
CA PHE A 39 5.70 -28.99 -12.46
C PHE A 39 6.94 -29.90 -12.47
N GLU A 40 7.76 -29.78 -13.51
CA GLU A 40 9.01 -30.54 -13.65
C GLU A 40 9.97 -30.22 -12.50
N HIS A 41 10.18 -28.92 -12.23
CA HIS A 41 11.13 -28.49 -11.20
C HIS A 41 10.72 -28.94 -9.79
N TYR A 42 9.43 -28.84 -9.45
CA TYR A 42 8.95 -29.11 -8.09
C TYR A 42 8.75 -30.58 -7.76
N GLN A 43 8.76 -31.49 -8.74
CA GLN A 43 8.35 -32.90 -8.58
C GLN A 43 9.06 -33.62 -7.42
N ASN A 44 10.36 -33.41 -7.25
CA ASN A 44 11.17 -34.06 -6.20
C ASN A 44 11.32 -33.23 -4.92
N HIS A 45 10.77 -32.02 -4.92
CA HIS A 45 10.80 -31.09 -3.80
C HIS A 45 9.39 -30.65 -3.46
N TRP A 46 8.41 -31.56 -3.43
CA TRP A 46 7.03 -31.24 -3.01
C TRP A 46 6.64 -32.08 -1.79
N PHE A 47 6.50 -31.43 -0.62
CA PHE A 47 6.29 -32.13 0.66
C PHE A 47 4.97 -31.70 1.34
N PRO A 48 3.80 -32.26 0.97
CA PRO A 48 2.51 -31.83 1.52
C PRO A 48 2.37 -31.94 3.04
N LYS A 49 3.05 -32.92 3.66
CA LYS A 49 3.05 -33.14 5.11
C LYS A 49 4.01 -32.21 5.87
N ALA A 50 4.91 -31.54 5.18
CA ALA A 50 5.86 -30.57 5.73
C ALA A 50 6.06 -29.42 4.74
N PRO A 51 5.04 -28.56 4.53
CA PRO A 51 5.03 -27.58 3.44
C PRO A 51 6.26 -26.68 3.36
N CYS A 52 6.79 -26.24 4.52
CA CYS A 52 7.97 -25.37 4.57
C CYS A 52 9.26 -26.07 4.10
N ARG A 53 9.32 -27.40 4.13
CA ARG A 53 10.50 -28.15 3.67
C ARG A 53 10.69 -27.91 2.18
N GLY A 54 11.87 -27.44 1.77
CA GLY A 54 12.19 -27.15 0.37
C GLY A 54 11.58 -25.86 -0.18
N SER A 55 11.02 -24.97 0.66
CA SER A 55 10.41 -23.71 0.21
C SER A 55 11.40 -22.83 -0.56
N GLY A 56 12.67 -22.74 -0.12
CA GLY A 56 13.71 -22.02 -0.86
C GLY A 56 13.98 -22.56 -2.27
N TYR A 57 13.80 -23.87 -2.50
CA TYR A 57 13.95 -24.49 -3.82
C TYR A 57 12.77 -24.17 -4.75
N ARG A 58 11.59 -23.92 -4.17
CA ARG A 58 10.36 -23.58 -4.89
C ARG A 58 10.09 -22.08 -4.97
N CYS A 59 11.01 -21.28 -4.45
CA CYS A 59 10.94 -19.84 -4.48
C CYS A 59 11.32 -19.33 -5.87
N LEU A 60 10.44 -18.56 -6.51
CA LEU A 60 10.74 -17.82 -7.73
C LEU A 60 11.19 -16.42 -7.35
N ARG A 61 12.34 -15.96 -7.87
CA ARG A 61 12.88 -14.65 -7.50
C ARG A 61 13.38 -13.86 -8.71
N ILE A 62 12.80 -12.68 -8.87
CA ILE A 62 13.24 -11.65 -9.81
C ILE A 62 13.90 -10.54 -8.97
N ASN A 63 15.15 -10.25 -9.29
CA ASN A 63 15.87 -9.09 -8.78
C ASN A 63 16.61 -8.42 -9.96
N HIS A 64 17.87 -8.02 -9.79
CA HIS A 64 18.75 -7.66 -10.92
C HIS A 64 18.95 -8.79 -11.95
N LYS A 65 18.47 -10.01 -11.66
CA LYS A 65 18.46 -11.17 -12.55
C LYS A 65 17.06 -11.78 -12.61
N MET A 66 16.72 -12.29 -13.79
CA MET A 66 15.47 -13.01 -14.02
C MET A 66 15.52 -14.42 -13.43
N ASP A 67 14.43 -14.84 -12.80
CA ASP A 67 14.26 -16.22 -12.33
C ASP A 67 14.45 -17.21 -13.51
N PRO A 68 15.24 -18.30 -13.35
CA PRO A 68 15.52 -19.20 -14.47
C PRO A 68 14.29 -19.87 -15.09
N LEU A 69 13.26 -20.18 -14.29
CA LEU A 69 12.05 -20.85 -14.77
C LEU A 69 11.14 -19.86 -15.50
N ILE A 70 10.99 -18.65 -14.95
CA ILE A 70 10.27 -17.55 -15.61
C ILE A 70 10.98 -17.18 -16.92
N GLY A 71 12.31 -17.05 -16.90
CA GLY A 71 13.12 -16.78 -18.08
C GLY A 71 13.06 -17.88 -19.14
N LYS A 72 12.98 -19.16 -18.73
CA LYS A 72 12.76 -20.29 -19.67
C LYS A 72 11.42 -20.14 -20.39
N ALA A 73 10.34 -19.77 -19.68
CA ALA A 73 9.03 -19.54 -20.27
C ALA A 73 9.00 -18.32 -21.20
N GLY A 74 9.66 -17.22 -20.82
CA GLY A 74 9.79 -16.03 -21.67
C GLY A 74 10.53 -16.31 -22.98
N ARG A 75 11.67 -17.01 -22.92
CA ARG A 75 12.42 -17.42 -24.12
C ARG A 75 11.61 -18.33 -25.04
N ALA A 76 10.77 -19.20 -24.49
CA ALA A 76 9.94 -20.11 -25.27
C ALA A 76 8.87 -19.37 -26.11
N ILE A 77 8.57 -18.12 -25.78
CA ILE A 77 7.68 -17.25 -26.56
C ILE A 77 8.43 -16.12 -27.29
N GLY A 78 9.76 -16.20 -27.39
CA GLY A 78 10.58 -15.25 -28.14
C GLY A 78 10.89 -13.94 -27.42
N ILE A 79 10.68 -13.85 -26.10
CA ILE A 79 10.99 -12.66 -25.30
C ILE A 79 12.38 -12.79 -24.67
N SER A 80 13.20 -11.75 -24.80
CA SER A 80 14.52 -11.65 -24.16
C SER A 80 14.42 -11.51 -22.64
N GLN A 81 15.53 -11.72 -21.90
CA GLN A 81 15.49 -11.54 -20.45
C GLN A 81 15.30 -10.07 -20.06
N GLU A 82 15.87 -9.15 -20.84
CA GLU A 82 15.78 -7.71 -20.64
C GLU A 82 14.35 -7.21 -20.85
N GLU A 83 13.68 -7.65 -21.91
CA GLU A 83 12.27 -7.35 -22.14
C GLU A 83 11.41 -7.94 -21.02
N LEU A 84 11.66 -9.19 -20.61
CA LEU A 84 10.88 -9.83 -19.55
C LEU A 84 11.06 -9.13 -18.19
N LEU A 85 12.25 -8.60 -17.89
CA LEU A 85 12.50 -7.77 -16.71
C LEU A 85 11.73 -6.45 -16.75
N SER A 86 11.46 -5.89 -17.94
CA SER A 86 10.63 -4.69 -18.08
C SER A 86 9.13 -4.95 -17.89
N LEU A 87 8.69 -6.21 -18.07
CA LEU A 87 7.29 -6.62 -17.97
C LEU A 87 6.85 -7.01 -16.55
N LEU A 88 7.79 -7.20 -15.63
CA LEU A 88 7.55 -7.69 -14.27
C LEU A 88 8.20 -6.76 -13.24
N PRO A 89 7.73 -6.74 -11.98
CA PRO A 89 8.35 -5.94 -10.94
C PRO A 89 9.83 -6.30 -10.73
N SER A 90 10.68 -5.29 -10.53
CA SER A 90 12.14 -5.44 -10.42
C SER A 90 12.61 -6.23 -9.19
N GLU A 91 11.78 -6.33 -8.16
CA GLU A 91 12.04 -7.11 -6.96
C GLU A 91 10.78 -7.90 -6.62
N LEU A 92 10.65 -9.11 -7.17
CA LEU A 92 9.51 -9.99 -6.93
C LEU A 92 10.00 -11.33 -6.41
N THR A 93 9.44 -11.76 -5.29
CA THR A 93 9.65 -13.10 -4.73
C THR A 93 8.32 -13.81 -4.64
N VAL A 94 8.21 -15.05 -5.12
CA VAL A 94 7.01 -15.89 -5.01
C VAL A 94 7.37 -17.22 -4.37
N TRP A 95 6.73 -17.56 -3.25
CA TRP A 95 6.84 -18.87 -2.62
C TRP A 95 5.68 -19.76 -3.06
N VAL A 96 6.02 -20.90 -3.67
CA VAL A 96 5.05 -21.88 -4.15
C VAL A 96 5.13 -23.13 -3.28
N ASP A 97 4.40 -23.12 -2.18
CA ASP A 97 4.46 -24.17 -1.16
C ASP A 97 3.19 -25.01 -1.15
N PRO A 98 3.25 -26.28 -0.70
CA PRO A 98 2.05 -27.08 -0.52
C PRO A 98 1.02 -26.35 0.35
N ASN A 99 -0.20 -26.20 -0.15
CA ASN A 99 -1.29 -25.50 0.51
C ASN A 99 -1.14 -23.98 0.64
N GLU A 100 -0.09 -23.34 0.13
CA GLU A 100 0.05 -21.88 0.17
C GLU A 100 0.88 -21.35 -1.01
N VAL A 101 0.37 -20.33 -1.69
CA VAL A 101 1.17 -19.52 -2.61
C VAL A 101 1.20 -18.11 -2.06
N SER A 102 2.38 -17.55 -1.88
CA SER A 102 2.55 -16.19 -1.39
C SER A 102 3.62 -15.45 -2.19
N TYR A 103 3.59 -14.12 -2.16
CA TYR A 103 4.54 -13.30 -2.89
C TYR A 103 4.90 -12.04 -2.12
N ARG A 104 6.03 -11.44 -2.48
CA ARG A 104 6.51 -10.16 -1.96
C ARG A 104 7.03 -9.33 -3.14
N ILE A 105 6.65 -8.06 -3.19
CA ILE A 105 7.25 -7.06 -4.11
C ILE A 105 8.10 -6.10 -3.29
N GLY A 106 9.36 -5.93 -3.66
CA GLY A 106 10.38 -5.20 -2.91
C GLY A 106 11.16 -6.10 -1.94
N GLU A 107 12.46 -5.85 -1.75
CA GLU A 107 13.29 -6.59 -0.78
C GLU A 107 12.78 -6.43 0.66
N ASN A 108 12.27 -5.24 0.98
CA ASN A 108 11.61 -4.90 2.26
C ASN A 108 10.08 -4.90 2.16
N GLY A 109 9.54 -5.45 1.06
CA GLY A 109 8.11 -5.61 0.87
C GLY A 109 7.53 -6.60 1.88
N SER A 110 6.21 -6.72 1.89
CA SER A 110 5.55 -7.70 2.74
C SER A 110 4.90 -8.81 1.96
N THR A 111 4.84 -9.96 2.62
CA THR A 111 4.36 -11.20 2.01
C THR A 111 2.83 -11.21 1.97
N CYS A 112 2.29 -11.31 0.77
CA CYS A 112 0.87 -11.42 0.47
C CYS A 112 0.54 -12.85 0.03
N VAL A 113 -0.63 -13.38 0.38
CA VAL A 113 -1.03 -14.75 0.06
C VAL A 113 -1.97 -14.76 -1.16
N LEU A 114 -1.57 -15.45 -2.23
CA LEU A 114 -2.34 -15.66 -3.47
C LEU A 114 -3.28 -16.87 -3.37
N TYR A 115 -2.88 -17.89 -2.63
CA TYR A 115 -3.67 -19.11 -2.44
C TYR A 115 -3.38 -19.73 -1.09
N LYS A 116 -4.40 -20.29 -0.43
CA LYS A 116 -4.25 -21.09 0.79
C LYS A 116 -5.29 -22.21 0.86
N SER A 117 -4.87 -23.46 1.08
CA SER A 117 -5.76 -24.62 1.19
C SER A 117 -6.27 -24.79 2.63
N SER A 118 -7.58 -24.99 2.81
CA SER A 118 -8.26 -24.96 4.10
C SER A 118 -8.15 -26.24 4.92
N THR A 119 -6.94 -26.69 5.23
CA THR A 119 -6.69 -27.56 6.40
C THR A 119 -5.99 -26.72 7.47
N THR A 120 -6.82 -25.92 8.17
CA THR A 120 -6.55 -24.94 9.26
C THR A 120 -5.47 -23.89 8.95
N CYS A 121 -5.73 -22.58 8.78
CA CYS A 121 -6.76 -21.69 9.32
C CYS A 121 -7.22 -20.64 8.26
N THR A 122 -8.49 -20.24 8.35
CA THR A 122 -9.28 -19.21 7.62
C THR A 122 -9.20 -19.15 6.08
N LYS A 123 -10.32 -19.50 5.42
CA LYS A 123 -10.60 -19.21 4.00
C LYS A 123 -10.53 -17.69 3.75
N VAL A 124 -9.72 -17.25 2.79
CA VAL A 124 -9.84 -15.91 2.19
C VAL A 124 -10.31 -16.11 0.75
N SER A 125 -11.48 -15.59 0.42
CA SER A 125 -12.04 -15.61 -0.93
C SER A 125 -11.30 -14.61 -1.84
N PRO A 126 -11.18 -14.90 -3.15
CA PRO A 126 -10.54 -14.00 -4.14
C PRO A 126 -11.30 -12.69 -4.42
N ASP A 127 -12.32 -12.39 -3.62
CA ASP A 127 -13.11 -11.17 -3.60
C ASP A 127 -13.28 -10.73 -2.15
N MET A 128 -12.22 -10.21 -1.55
CA MET A 128 -12.28 -9.83 -0.14
C MET A 128 -13.10 -8.54 0.01
N THR A 129 -14.37 -8.69 0.40
CA THR A 129 -15.30 -7.57 0.63
C THR A 129 -15.27 -7.05 2.06
N LYS A 130 -14.57 -7.75 2.97
CA LYS A 130 -14.41 -7.42 4.39
C LYS A 130 -13.02 -7.83 4.88
N VAL A 131 -12.54 -7.22 5.96
CA VAL A 131 -11.28 -7.63 6.61
C VAL A 131 -11.44 -9.07 7.11
N PRO A 132 -10.50 -9.98 6.81
CA PRO A 132 -10.60 -11.38 7.20
C PRO A 132 -10.20 -11.54 8.67
N ALA A 133 -10.62 -12.63 9.31
CA ALA A 133 -10.11 -12.98 10.62
C ALA A 133 -8.61 -13.35 10.51
N LEU A 134 -7.75 -12.55 11.14
CA LEU A 134 -6.31 -12.72 11.18
C LEU A 134 -5.87 -13.45 12.47
N PRO A 135 -4.68 -14.07 12.51
CA PRO A 135 -4.05 -14.47 13.77
C PRO A 135 -3.86 -13.28 14.72
N LYS A 136 -3.97 -13.49 16.04
CA LYS A 136 -3.87 -12.40 17.04
C LYS A 136 -2.46 -11.79 17.11
N GLU A 137 -1.46 -12.54 16.66
CA GLU A 137 -0.05 -12.16 16.61
C GLU A 137 0.31 -11.38 15.33
N THR A 138 -0.67 -11.11 14.45
CA THR A 138 -0.43 -10.44 13.17
C THR A 138 0.09 -9.03 13.41
N THR A 139 1.33 -8.79 12.99
CA THR A 139 2.01 -7.49 13.14
C THR A 139 1.84 -6.59 11.91
N TYR A 140 1.65 -7.17 10.73
CA TYR A 140 1.51 -6.42 9.49
C TYR A 140 0.36 -6.98 8.65
N LEU A 141 -0.53 -6.11 8.19
CA LEU A 141 -1.62 -6.45 7.28
C LEU A 141 -1.45 -5.74 5.95
N TYR A 142 -1.38 -6.50 4.87
CA TYR A 142 -1.42 -5.99 3.50
C TYR A 142 -2.60 -6.60 2.77
N ALA A 143 -3.61 -5.78 2.52
CA ALA A 143 -4.90 -6.14 1.96
C ALA A 143 -5.21 -5.26 0.73
N ARG A 144 -4.18 -4.98 -0.09
CA ARG A 144 -4.26 -4.13 -1.27
C ARG A 144 -5.14 -4.71 -2.39
N PHE A 145 -5.71 -3.84 -3.21
CA PHE A 145 -6.39 -4.20 -4.47
C PHE A 145 -7.50 -5.25 -4.28
N ASN A 146 -8.24 -5.12 -3.18
CA ASN A 146 -9.39 -5.95 -2.87
C ASN A 146 -10.70 -5.16 -3.06
N LYS A 147 -11.82 -5.73 -2.64
CA LYS A 147 -13.16 -5.14 -2.81
C LYS A 147 -13.77 -4.72 -1.47
N ILE A 148 -12.95 -4.38 -0.48
CA ILE A 148 -13.44 -3.94 0.84
C ILE A 148 -14.17 -2.62 0.65
N THR A 149 -15.42 -2.54 1.14
CA THR A 149 -16.25 -1.33 1.01
C THR A 149 -16.43 -0.58 2.32
N LYS A 150 -16.31 -1.29 3.45
CA LYS A 150 -16.51 -0.74 4.79
C LYS A 150 -15.58 -1.40 5.80
N ILE A 151 -15.14 -0.62 6.78
CA ILE A 151 -14.43 -1.09 7.99
C ILE A 151 -15.27 -0.77 9.22
N THR A 152 -15.45 -1.76 10.08
CA THR A 152 -16.26 -1.70 11.30
C THR A 152 -15.40 -1.83 12.55
N ASN A 153 -15.98 -1.50 13.71
CA ASN A 153 -15.31 -1.63 15.01
C ASN A 153 -14.93 -3.06 15.40
N LYS A 154 -15.44 -4.07 14.68
CA LYS A 154 -15.13 -5.49 14.90
C LYS A 154 -13.96 -5.99 14.07
N ASP A 155 -13.66 -5.34 12.95
CA ASP A 155 -12.70 -5.82 11.95
C ASP A 155 -11.26 -5.82 12.49
N PHE A 156 -10.96 -4.97 13.46
CA PHE A 156 -9.62 -4.83 14.06
C PHE A 156 -9.59 -4.94 15.58
N ALA A 157 -10.70 -5.34 16.22
CA ALA A 157 -10.87 -5.30 17.67
C ALA A 157 -9.83 -6.15 18.44
N ASP A 158 -9.43 -7.29 17.85
CA ASP A 158 -8.56 -8.28 18.51
C ASP A 158 -7.09 -8.23 18.04
N PHE A 159 -6.72 -7.25 17.20
CA PHE A 159 -5.39 -7.21 16.55
C PHE A 159 -4.44 -6.15 17.14
N GLY A 160 -4.35 -6.08 18.47
CA GLY A 160 -3.54 -5.07 19.18
C GLY A 160 -2.03 -5.10 18.88
N THR A 161 -1.53 -6.15 18.22
CA THR A 161 -0.13 -6.29 17.80
C THR A 161 0.16 -5.68 16.43
N LEU A 162 -0.86 -5.25 15.67
CA LEU A 162 -0.67 -4.64 14.35
C LEU A 162 0.09 -3.33 14.44
N LYS A 163 1.20 -3.26 13.69
CA LYS A 163 2.04 -2.09 13.51
C LYS A 163 1.83 -1.38 12.19
N ARG A 164 1.48 -2.12 11.14
CA ARG A 164 1.18 -1.55 9.81
C ARG A 164 -0.07 -2.16 9.20
N ILE A 165 -0.91 -1.30 8.64
CA ILE A 165 -2.07 -1.69 7.84
C ILE A 165 -1.99 -1.02 6.47
N ASP A 166 -2.09 -1.83 5.43
CA ASP A 166 -2.15 -1.37 4.06
C ASP A 166 -3.42 -1.85 3.36
N LEU A 167 -4.31 -0.91 3.06
CA LEU A 167 -5.61 -1.13 2.42
C LEU A 167 -5.71 -0.41 1.07
N THR A 168 -4.57 -0.17 0.43
CA THR A 168 -4.49 0.60 -0.82
C THR A 168 -5.33 -0.05 -1.93
N GLY A 169 -6.02 0.75 -2.75
CA GLY A 169 -6.71 0.24 -3.94
C GLY A 169 -7.96 -0.59 -3.63
N ASN A 170 -8.66 -0.28 -2.54
CA ASN A 170 -9.93 -0.92 -2.20
C ASN A 170 -11.11 -0.02 -2.61
N LEU A 171 -12.32 -0.40 -2.20
CA LEU A 171 -13.55 0.35 -2.45
C LEU A 171 -14.09 1.03 -1.18
N ILE A 172 -13.23 1.29 -0.19
CA ILE A 172 -13.64 1.69 1.15
C ILE A 172 -14.22 3.10 1.08
N SER A 173 -15.52 3.22 1.37
CA SER A 173 -16.21 4.51 1.45
C SER A 173 -16.54 4.91 2.89
N GLU A 174 -16.53 3.96 3.82
CA GLU A 174 -16.91 4.18 5.22
C GLU A 174 -15.98 3.43 6.18
N ILE A 175 -15.50 4.12 7.20
CA ILE A 175 -14.80 3.55 8.36
C ILE A 175 -15.53 4.04 9.61
N GLU A 176 -15.94 3.11 10.47
CA GLU A 176 -16.61 3.43 11.73
C GLU A 176 -15.67 4.18 12.69
N ASP A 177 -16.23 5.13 13.45
CA ASP A 177 -15.48 5.83 14.50
C ASP A 177 -15.07 4.79 15.57
N GLY A 178 -13.76 4.68 15.80
CA GLY A 178 -13.20 3.71 16.73
C GLY A 178 -12.72 2.40 16.10
N ALA A 179 -12.82 2.22 14.77
CA ALA A 179 -12.38 1.00 14.09
C ALA A 179 -10.93 0.63 14.37
N PHE A 180 -10.06 1.63 14.57
CA PHE A 180 -8.63 1.44 14.86
C PHE A 180 -8.28 1.70 16.34
N SER A 181 -9.27 1.87 17.22
CA SER A 181 -9.04 2.32 18.61
C SER A 181 -8.28 1.32 19.48
N LYS A 182 -8.34 0.01 19.15
CA LYS A 182 -7.65 -1.07 19.87
C LYS A 182 -6.25 -1.37 19.34
N LEU A 183 -5.83 -0.68 18.27
CA LEU A 183 -4.54 -0.89 17.63
C LEU A 183 -3.46 -0.03 18.29
N GLU A 184 -3.09 -0.39 19.51
CA GLU A 184 -2.18 0.37 20.36
C GLU A 184 -0.73 0.42 19.83
N GLN A 185 -0.38 -0.46 18.89
CA GLN A 185 0.94 -0.50 18.26
C GLN A 185 0.94 0.02 16.81
N LEU A 186 -0.19 0.51 16.29
CA LEU A 186 -0.27 0.92 14.89
C LEU A 186 0.53 2.19 14.64
N GLU A 187 1.62 2.03 13.89
CA GLU A 187 2.55 3.09 13.51
C GLU A 187 2.26 3.58 12.10
N GLU A 188 1.74 2.73 11.21
CA GLU A 188 1.55 3.09 9.81
C GLU A 188 0.21 2.60 9.25
N LEU A 189 -0.53 3.52 8.62
CA LEU A 189 -1.81 3.24 8.01
C LEU A 189 -1.85 3.85 6.60
N THR A 190 -2.05 3.01 5.59
CA THR A 190 -2.37 3.48 4.24
C THR A 190 -3.78 3.04 3.83
N LEU A 191 -4.54 4.05 3.42
CA LEU A 191 -5.90 4.02 2.90
C LEU A 191 -5.92 4.63 1.49
N ALA A 192 -4.77 4.71 0.81
CA ALA A 192 -4.65 5.31 -0.51
C ALA A 192 -5.56 4.62 -1.53
N GLU A 193 -5.97 5.35 -2.57
CA GLU A 193 -6.79 4.80 -3.68
C GLU A 193 -8.07 4.11 -3.18
N ASN A 194 -8.86 4.84 -2.41
CA ASN A 194 -10.16 4.39 -1.88
C ASN A 194 -11.24 5.43 -2.20
N ARG A 195 -12.39 5.37 -1.51
CA ARG A 195 -13.55 6.24 -1.75
C ARG A 195 -13.95 7.03 -0.50
N LEU A 196 -12.99 7.28 0.40
CA LEU A 196 -13.25 7.92 1.69
C LEU A 196 -13.64 9.38 1.50
N ILE A 197 -14.73 9.77 2.15
CA ILE A 197 -15.19 11.17 2.24
C ILE A 197 -14.84 11.83 3.58
N LYS A 198 -14.46 11.03 4.58
CA LYS A 198 -14.06 11.44 5.92
C LYS A 198 -12.99 10.51 6.48
N LEU A 199 -12.10 11.03 7.32
CA LEU A 199 -11.16 10.23 8.09
C LEU A 199 -11.81 9.72 9.39
N PRO A 200 -11.51 8.48 9.81
CA PRO A 200 -11.93 7.97 11.11
C PRO A 200 -11.07 8.55 12.24
N MET A 201 -11.41 8.22 13.49
CA MET A 201 -10.48 8.41 14.60
C MET A 201 -9.23 7.56 14.42
N LEU A 202 -8.06 8.18 14.59
CA LEU A 202 -6.76 7.56 14.40
C LEU A 202 -6.09 7.28 15.76
N PRO A 203 -5.32 6.18 15.87
CA PRO A 203 -4.61 5.87 17.11
C PRO A 203 -3.47 6.87 17.37
N PRO A 204 -3.20 7.25 18.63
CA PRO A 204 -2.24 8.30 18.97
C PRO A 204 -0.78 7.93 18.67
N GLN A 205 -0.48 6.65 18.48
CA GLN A 205 0.87 6.17 18.17
C GLN A 205 1.23 6.27 16.68
N LEU A 206 0.26 6.65 15.82
CA LEU A 206 0.45 6.67 14.38
C LEU A 206 1.57 7.64 13.97
N ILE A 207 2.52 7.12 13.19
CA ILE A 207 3.70 7.82 12.67
C ILE A 207 3.46 8.24 11.21
N SER A 208 2.79 7.39 10.42
CA SER A 208 2.48 7.65 9.01
C SER A 208 1.02 7.40 8.69
N LEU A 209 0.40 8.36 8.01
CA LEU A 209 -0.91 8.23 7.39
C LEU A 209 -0.81 8.56 5.90
N ASN A 210 -1.21 7.61 5.06
CA ASN A 210 -1.44 7.87 3.64
C ASN A 210 -2.92 7.68 3.31
N ALA A 211 -3.58 8.74 2.84
CA ALA A 211 -4.93 8.69 2.31
C ALA A 211 -5.03 9.44 0.97
N ASN A 212 -3.96 9.39 0.16
CA ASN A 212 -3.96 9.93 -1.21
C ASN A 212 -5.05 9.28 -2.06
N HIS A 213 -5.46 9.95 -3.15
CA HIS A 213 -6.43 9.40 -4.10
C HIS A 213 -7.73 8.92 -3.42
N ASN A 214 -8.34 9.81 -2.64
CA ASN A 214 -9.63 9.60 -2.01
C ASN A 214 -10.58 10.75 -2.39
N LYS A 215 -11.71 10.89 -1.69
CA LYS A 215 -12.70 11.95 -1.89
C LYS A 215 -12.84 12.83 -0.65
N LEU A 216 -11.74 13.00 0.09
CA LEU A 216 -11.75 13.71 1.36
C LEU A 216 -12.01 15.20 1.10
N LYS A 217 -13.00 15.74 1.80
CA LYS A 217 -13.24 17.18 1.92
C LYS A 217 -12.71 17.68 3.26
N THR A 218 -12.43 18.98 3.38
CA THR A 218 -11.91 19.55 4.64
C THR A 218 -12.80 19.23 5.83
N LYS A 219 -14.14 19.28 5.66
CA LYS A 219 -15.12 18.88 6.69
C LYS A 219 -15.04 17.42 7.14
N GLY A 220 -14.50 16.54 6.28
CA GLY A 220 -14.26 15.13 6.55
C GLY A 220 -12.96 14.87 7.32
N VAL A 221 -12.08 15.86 7.40
CA VAL A 221 -10.86 15.83 8.22
C VAL A 221 -11.12 16.65 9.48
N ARG A 222 -11.70 16.02 10.49
CA ARG A 222 -12.01 16.68 11.78
C ARG A 222 -10.75 17.34 12.35
N SER A 223 -10.87 18.62 12.72
CA SER A 223 -9.77 19.46 13.22
C SER A 223 -9.02 18.88 14.42
N THR A 224 -9.70 18.06 15.22
CA THR A 224 -9.15 17.41 16.42
C THR A 224 -8.40 16.12 16.14
N VAL A 225 -8.61 15.48 14.98
CA VAL A 225 -8.08 14.14 14.70
C VAL A 225 -6.59 14.19 14.38
N LEU A 226 -6.14 15.12 13.53
CA LEU A 226 -4.73 15.19 13.13
C LEU A 226 -3.87 15.96 14.14
N LYS A 227 -4.33 17.14 14.60
CA LYS A 227 -3.58 18.01 15.52
C LYS A 227 -3.17 17.33 16.84
N LYS A 228 -3.93 16.31 17.27
CA LYS A 228 -3.70 15.58 18.54
C LYS A 228 -2.81 14.33 18.39
N LEU A 229 -2.24 14.05 17.21
CA LEU A 229 -1.38 12.88 17.02
C LEU A 229 0.08 13.26 17.31
N PRO A 230 0.62 12.92 18.50
CA PRO A 230 1.92 13.42 18.94
C PRO A 230 3.12 12.83 18.18
N LYS A 231 2.91 11.71 17.48
CA LYS A 231 3.96 10.98 16.75
C LYS A 231 3.85 11.09 15.23
N LEU A 232 2.79 11.69 14.70
CA LEU A 232 2.56 11.73 13.26
C LEU A 232 3.64 12.56 12.59
N ALA A 233 4.49 11.92 11.80
CA ALA A 233 5.61 12.51 11.09
C ALA A 233 5.32 12.63 9.59
N TYR A 234 4.55 11.72 9.02
CA TYR A 234 4.28 11.67 7.58
C TYR A 234 2.78 11.69 7.31
N LEU A 235 2.32 12.69 6.56
CA LEU A 235 0.91 12.85 6.20
C LEU A 235 0.76 13.07 4.70
N TYR A 236 0.07 12.14 4.04
CA TYR A 236 -0.21 12.20 2.62
C TYR A 236 -1.73 12.27 2.39
N LEU A 237 -2.18 13.42 1.89
CA LEU A 237 -3.58 13.72 1.56
C LEU A 237 -3.69 14.34 0.15
N GLY A 238 -2.75 14.03 -0.73
CA GLY A 238 -2.77 14.46 -2.13
C GLY A 238 -3.92 13.82 -2.91
N ASP A 239 -4.29 14.43 -4.03
CA ASP A 239 -5.34 13.90 -4.93
C ASP A 239 -6.65 13.62 -4.18
N ASN A 240 -7.17 14.67 -3.54
CA ASN A 240 -8.41 14.66 -2.78
C ASN A 240 -9.26 15.91 -3.13
N GLU A 241 -10.31 16.18 -2.37
CA GLU A 241 -11.23 17.30 -2.58
C GLU A 241 -11.15 18.31 -1.41
N LEU A 242 -9.96 18.50 -0.81
CA LEU A 242 -9.79 19.44 0.31
C LEU A 242 -9.92 20.89 -0.18
N GLU A 243 -10.66 21.71 0.55
CA GLU A 243 -10.92 23.13 0.23
C GLU A 243 -10.03 24.08 1.07
N ALA A 244 -9.49 23.57 2.17
CA ALA A 244 -8.54 24.26 3.04
C ALA A 244 -7.60 23.24 3.71
N ILE A 245 -6.43 23.72 4.13
CA ILE A 245 -5.42 22.92 4.85
C ILE A 245 -5.96 22.57 6.25
N PRO A 246 -6.07 21.28 6.63
CA PRO A 246 -6.55 20.90 7.95
C PRO A 246 -5.50 21.23 9.03
N PRO A 247 -5.91 21.43 10.30
CA PRO A 247 -4.97 21.67 11.39
C PRO A 247 -3.94 20.54 11.54
N LEU A 248 -2.67 20.91 11.43
CA LEU A 248 -1.53 19.98 11.37
C LEU A 248 -0.87 19.83 12.75
N PRO A 249 -0.42 18.62 13.16
CA PRO A 249 0.33 18.44 14.41
C PRO A 249 1.78 18.93 14.31
N GLU A 250 2.34 19.40 15.43
CA GLU A 250 3.72 19.89 15.55
C GLU A 250 4.79 18.83 15.24
N SER A 251 4.43 17.54 15.30
CA SER A 251 5.32 16.41 15.05
C SER A 251 5.64 16.18 13.57
N LEU A 252 4.92 16.81 12.64
CA LEU A 252 5.08 16.51 11.21
C LEU A 252 6.45 16.85 10.67
N HIS A 253 6.94 15.93 9.83
CA HIS A 253 8.15 16.07 9.02
C HIS A 253 7.81 16.30 7.55
N VAL A 254 6.80 15.59 7.04
CA VAL A 254 6.37 15.65 5.64
C VAL A 254 4.86 15.81 5.59
N VAL A 255 4.39 16.77 4.78
CA VAL A 255 2.97 16.94 4.47
C VAL A 255 2.75 17.16 2.99
N HIS A 256 1.97 16.27 2.38
CA HIS A 256 1.60 16.34 0.98
C HIS A 256 0.10 16.59 0.84
N LEU A 257 -0.24 17.70 0.19
CA LEU A 257 -1.59 18.21 -0.03
C LEU A 257 -1.79 18.61 -1.50
N HIS A 258 -0.96 18.10 -2.41
CA HIS A 258 -1.03 18.42 -3.83
C HIS A 258 -2.33 17.95 -4.47
N ASN A 259 -2.70 18.52 -5.62
CA ASN A 259 -3.89 18.15 -6.38
C ASN A 259 -5.17 18.09 -5.52
N ASN A 260 -5.43 19.19 -4.80
CA ASN A 260 -6.66 19.41 -4.03
C ASN A 260 -7.35 20.69 -4.52
N ASN A 261 -8.40 21.13 -3.84
CA ASN A 261 -9.13 22.36 -4.14
C ASN A 261 -8.86 23.47 -3.11
N ILE A 262 -7.65 23.52 -2.54
CA ILE A 262 -7.29 24.48 -1.49
C ILE A 262 -7.17 25.87 -2.11
N THR A 263 -7.97 26.82 -1.62
CA THR A 263 -8.00 28.20 -2.16
C THR A 263 -7.31 29.22 -1.26
N THR A 264 -7.18 28.93 0.05
CA THR A 264 -6.66 29.89 1.03
C THR A 264 -5.89 29.19 2.15
N MET A 265 -4.99 29.93 2.79
CA MET A 265 -4.37 29.56 4.05
C MET A 265 -4.24 30.78 4.98
N THR A 266 -4.00 30.51 6.27
CA THR A 266 -3.74 31.55 7.28
C THR A 266 -2.27 31.54 7.71
N ASP A 267 -1.80 32.64 8.31
CA ASP A 267 -0.45 32.77 8.88
C ASP A 267 -0.17 31.69 9.96
N GLU A 268 -1.22 31.15 10.57
CA GLU A 268 -1.15 30.09 11.58
C GLU A 268 -1.16 28.66 11.01
N THR A 269 -1.22 28.50 9.68
CA THR A 269 -1.35 27.18 9.04
C THR A 269 -0.13 26.30 9.32
N PHE A 270 1.06 26.85 9.12
CA PHE A 270 2.32 26.17 9.45
C PHE A 270 3.07 26.80 10.63
N CYS A 271 2.87 28.10 10.85
CA CYS A 271 3.59 28.89 11.84
C CYS A 271 2.73 29.22 13.05
N LYS A 272 3.34 29.79 14.09
CA LYS A 272 2.63 30.35 15.24
C LYS A 272 2.56 31.86 15.04
N GLY A 273 1.38 32.36 14.63
CA GLY A 273 1.20 33.78 14.27
C GLY A 273 1.56 34.77 15.39
N ASN A 274 1.63 34.30 16.64
CA ASN A 274 2.00 35.09 17.81
C ASN A 274 3.50 34.98 18.21
N ASP A 275 4.31 34.18 17.51
CA ASP A 275 5.72 33.94 17.83
C ASP A 275 6.58 34.05 16.57
N THR A 276 7.17 35.23 16.37
CA THR A 276 8.05 35.52 15.22
C THR A 276 9.40 34.79 15.27
N HIS A 277 9.74 34.18 16.41
CA HIS A 277 10.96 33.37 16.56
C HIS A 277 10.69 31.87 16.39
N TYR A 278 9.42 31.48 16.23
CA TYR A 278 9.06 30.10 16.04
C TYR A 278 9.55 29.59 14.69
N ILE A 279 10.43 28.58 14.73
CA ILE A 279 10.87 27.83 13.56
C ILE A 279 10.40 26.38 13.70
N ARG A 280 9.69 25.88 12.69
CA ARG A 280 9.17 24.52 12.66
C ARG A 280 10.20 23.56 12.10
N TYR A 281 11.29 23.33 12.85
CA TYR A 281 12.45 22.55 12.42
C TYR A 281 12.15 21.13 11.94
N LYS A 282 11.08 20.53 12.47
CA LYS A 282 10.68 19.17 12.12
C LYS A 282 10.11 19.09 10.71
N LEU A 283 9.35 20.10 10.28
CA LEU A 283 8.65 20.10 9.00
C LEU A 283 9.63 20.44 7.88
N GLN A 284 10.10 19.41 7.18
CA GLN A 284 11.13 19.48 6.16
C GLN A 284 10.58 19.57 4.75
N GLU A 285 9.37 19.02 4.54
CA GLU A 285 8.78 18.92 3.22
C GLU A 285 7.29 19.25 3.26
N VAL A 286 6.91 20.25 2.46
CA VAL A 286 5.53 20.66 2.25
C VAL A 286 5.27 20.63 0.75
N ARG A 287 4.23 19.93 0.32
CA ARG A 287 3.86 19.86 -1.10
C ARG A 287 2.43 20.33 -1.31
N LEU A 288 2.24 21.38 -2.09
CA LEU A 288 0.95 22.08 -2.29
C LEU A 288 0.59 22.33 -3.76
N ASP A 289 1.40 21.86 -4.71
CA ASP A 289 1.17 22.04 -6.15
C ASP A 289 -0.19 21.46 -6.61
N GLY A 290 -0.74 21.99 -7.69
CA GLY A 290 -2.06 21.55 -8.18
C GLY A 290 -3.25 22.00 -7.33
N ASN A 291 -3.07 22.97 -6.43
CA ASN A 291 -4.16 23.67 -5.75
C ASN A 291 -4.43 25.05 -6.39
N PRO A 292 -5.67 25.59 -6.33
CA PRO A 292 -5.98 26.94 -6.83
C PRO A 292 -5.29 28.09 -6.08
N MET A 293 -4.84 27.86 -4.85
CA MET A 293 -4.21 28.87 -4.00
C MET A 293 -2.90 29.40 -4.60
N ILE A 294 -2.70 30.73 -4.52
CA ILE A 294 -1.48 31.41 -4.94
C ILE A 294 -0.58 31.62 -3.72
N LEU A 295 0.56 30.92 -3.66
CA LEU A 295 1.46 30.96 -2.50
C LEU A 295 1.94 32.37 -2.15
N ALA A 296 2.19 33.21 -3.15
CA ALA A 296 2.69 34.57 -2.98
C ALA A 296 1.71 35.50 -2.23
N GLN A 297 0.43 35.14 -2.13
CA GLN A 297 -0.56 35.89 -1.34
C GLN A 297 -0.47 35.58 0.16
N HIS A 298 0.31 34.57 0.55
CA HIS A 298 0.42 34.08 1.93
C HIS A 298 1.89 33.95 2.39
N PRO A 299 2.73 35.00 2.25
CA PRO A 299 4.17 34.88 2.53
C PRO A 299 4.46 34.54 3.99
N ASN A 300 3.67 35.08 4.93
CA ASN A 300 3.85 34.88 6.37
C ASN A 300 3.60 33.44 6.82
N SER A 301 2.81 32.67 6.08
CA SER A 301 2.51 31.28 6.42
C SER A 301 3.72 30.35 6.29
N PHE A 302 4.83 30.79 5.69
CA PHE A 302 6.01 29.96 5.43
C PHE A 302 7.27 30.41 6.16
N ILE A 303 7.26 31.55 6.86
CA ILE A 303 8.47 32.17 7.44
C ILE A 303 9.14 31.29 8.51
N CYS A 304 8.38 30.41 9.16
CA CYS A 304 8.88 29.48 10.15
C CYS A 304 9.46 28.19 9.54
N LEU A 305 9.38 28.00 8.22
CA LEU A 305 9.87 26.82 7.53
C LEU A 305 11.32 27.01 7.07
N ARG A 306 12.10 25.94 7.07
CA ARG A 306 13.49 25.94 6.54
C ARG A 306 13.55 25.79 5.02
N SER A 307 12.47 25.35 4.41
CA SER A 307 12.33 25.11 2.98
C SER A 307 10.97 25.62 2.52
N LEU A 308 10.94 26.18 1.31
CA LEU A 308 9.68 26.54 0.66
C LEU A 308 8.96 25.27 0.17
N PRO A 309 7.64 25.33 -0.02
CA PRO A 309 6.89 24.23 -0.59
C PRO A 309 7.45 23.75 -1.92
N ILE A 310 7.51 22.42 -2.11
CA ILE A 310 7.99 21.78 -3.33
C ILE A 310 6.84 21.57 -4.33
N GLY A 311 7.17 21.45 -5.62
CA GLY A 311 6.22 21.19 -6.70
C GLY A 311 6.18 22.30 -7.75
N LEU A 312 5.24 22.18 -8.69
CA LEU A 312 5.05 23.16 -9.77
C LEU A 312 3.89 24.09 -9.43
N TYR A 313 4.20 25.37 -9.24
CA TYR A 313 3.22 26.43 -8.93
C TYR A 313 3.07 27.34 -10.15
N LYS A 314 1.84 27.74 -10.45
CA LYS A 314 1.51 28.66 -11.54
C LYS A 314 1.51 30.11 -11.05
#